data_AF-A0A3M0FYB4-F1
#
_entry.id   AF-A0A3M0FYB4-F1
#
_cell.length_a   1.000
_cell.length_b   1.000
_cell.length_c   1.000
_cell.angle_alpha   90.00
_cell.angle_beta   90.00
_cell.angle_gamma   90.00
#
_symmetry.space_group_name_H-M   'P 1'
#
loop_
_entity.id
_entity.type
_entity.pdbx_description
1 polymer ?
#
loop_
_entity_poly.entity_id
_entity_poly.type
_entity_poly.pdbx_seq_one_letter_code
_entity_poly.pdbx_strand_id
1 'polypeptide(L)'
;MPENGHVAMDAADLGDLPLFNTPVGRRRGTFTMTPPPTSTLPPPPPPWPVTPSPPTVPQAATPGVVLQPRMERTVAGVLDWALVDLLRERVSDELAQRDLTKADREVLGREVIAEVLAREARTATTNGQATWTMRHQSRLADALFDAVFRMGRLQPYLDDDTLENVIISGYDNVILERADGTLVKGEPVANSDEDLISYLQFVASHQSRPRQFSETDSKLHLALPGRARLFASAWVTSRPTVIIRRNRLATAILADLVRLGSLSSTAASFLSAAVRGRLSVIVSGDQGTGKTTMLRALAHELPAHVQIGTIETEFELFLRDTGHHQVVHEWQANPGTG
;
A
#
# COMPACT_ATOMS: atom_id res chain seq x y z
N MET A 1 -6.28 -24.28 68.74
CA MET A 1 -5.27 -23.26 68.37
C MET A 1 -3.91 -23.86 68.65
N PRO A 2 -2.94 -23.87 67.73
CA PRO A 2 -2.70 -22.90 66.64
C PRO A 2 -2.99 -23.47 65.23
N GLU A 3 -3.68 -22.77 64.33
CA GLU A 3 -3.28 -21.67 63.42
C GLU A 3 -2.61 -22.15 62.12
N ASN A 4 -3.41 -22.13 61.04
CA ASN A 4 -3.06 -22.42 59.65
C ASN A 4 -2.25 -21.27 59.06
N GLY A 5 -0.99 -21.52 58.70
CA GLY A 5 -0.18 -20.60 57.89
C GLY A 5 -0.50 -20.73 56.41
N HIS A 6 -1.36 -19.84 55.90
CA HIS A 6 -1.43 -19.57 54.47
C HIS A 6 -0.19 -18.75 54.06
N VAL A 7 0.73 -19.38 53.33
CA VAL A 7 1.79 -18.66 52.62
C VAL A 7 1.15 -18.12 51.32
N ALA A 8 0.86 -16.82 51.32
CA ALA A 8 0.55 -16.10 50.08
C ALA A 8 1.83 -16.06 49.23
N MET A 9 1.81 -16.70 48.06
CA MET A 9 2.82 -16.44 47.04
C MET A 9 2.58 -15.04 46.51
N ASP A 10 3.51 -14.15 46.80
CA ASP A 10 3.56 -12.80 46.25
C ASP A 10 3.72 -12.93 44.72
N ALA A 11 2.68 -12.57 43.97
CA ALA A 11 2.73 -12.57 42.52
C ALA A 11 3.70 -11.48 42.10
N ALA A 12 4.89 -11.86 41.62
CA ALA A 12 5.85 -10.92 41.06
C ALA A 12 5.15 -10.02 40.03
N ASP A 13 5.19 -8.72 40.27
CA ASP A 13 4.64 -7.71 39.36
C ASP A 13 5.37 -7.84 38.02
N LEU A 14 4.61 -8.05 36.93
CA LEU A 14 5.14 -8.13 35.58
C LEU A 14 5.90 -6.85 35.18
N GLY A 15 5.66 -5.73 35.89
CA GLY A 15 6.35 -4.45 35.73
C GLY A 15 7.84 -4.46 36.11
N ASP A 16 8.30 -5.42 36.91
CA ASP A 16 9.70 -5.49 37.38
C ASP A 16 10.59 -6.36 36.47
N LEU A 17 10.03 -6.96 35.43
CA LEU A 17 10.81 -7.72 34.46
C LEU A 17 11.68 -6.77 33.60
N PRO A 18 12.95 -7.10 33.31
CA PRO A 18 13.84 -6.30 32.46
C PRO A 18 13.46 -6.48 30.97
N LEU A 19 12.17 -6.30 30.66
CA LEU A 19 11.56 -6.51 29.35
C LEU A 19 11.80 -5.31 28.42
N PHE A 20 12.16 -4.15 28.98
CA PHE A 20 12.41 -2.91 28.23
C PHE A 20 13.69 -2.22 28.72
N ASN A 21 14.85 -2.70 28.28
CA ASN A 21 16.07 -1.92 28.46
C ASN A 21 16.04 -0.71 27.51
N THR A 22 16.21 0.49 28.05
CA THR A 22 16.17 1.75 27.28
C THR A 22 17.47 1.90 26.49
N PRO A 23 17.46 2.14 25.16
CA PRO A 23 18.65 2.60 24.46
C PRO A 23 19.00 4.02 24.95
N VAL A 24 20.28 4.28 25.19
CA VAL A 24 20.77 5.63 25.47
C VAL A 24 20.62 6.46 24.19
N GLY A 25 19.58 7.30 24.10
CA GLY A 25 19.36 8.19 22.95
C GLY A 25 17.98 8.86 22.89
N ARG A 26 17.91 10.08 23.42
CA ARG A 26 16.89 11.16 23.29
C ARG A 26 15.39 10.84 23.54
N ARG A 27 14.92 11.25 24.73
CA ARG A 27 13.50 11.35 25.14
C ARG A 27 12.71 12.40 24.35
N ARG A 28 11.44 12.09 24.03
CA ARG A 28 10.26 12.95 24.25
C ARG A 28 9.03 12.09 24.53
N GLY A 29 8.34 12.38 25.63
CA GLY A 29 7.09 11.75 26.06
C GLY A 29 7.14 11.36 27.55
N THR A 30 6.70 12.24 28.44
CA THR A 30 6.53 11.93 29.87
C THR A 30 5.11 11.44 30.11
N PHE A 31 4.94 10.14 30.29
CA PHE A 31 3.77 9.57 30.92
C PHE A 31 4.22 8.82 32.18
N THR A 32 3.64 9.18 33.32
CA THR A 32 3.80 8.48 34.61
C THR A 32 2.40 8.33 35.19
N MET A 33 2.05 7.11 35.62
CA MET A 33 0.79 6.83 36.31
C MET A 33 0.95 7.08 37.80
N THR A 34 0.45 8.22 38.26
CA THR A 34 0.13 8.46 39.68
C THR A 34 -1.34 8.89 39.74
N PRO A 35 -2.17 8.36 40.65
CA PRO A 35 -3.58 8.73 40.70
C PRO A 35 -3.74 10.22 41.10
N PRO A 36 -4.70 10.96 40.53
CA PRO A 36 -4.86 12.39 40.80
C PRO A 36 -5.54 12.63 42.16
N PRO A 37 -5.14 13.66 42.94
CA PRO A 37 -5.95 14.16 44.03
C PRO A 37 -7.15 14.97 43.51
N THR A 38 -8.19 15.04 44.34
CA THR A 38 -9.51 15.60 44.07
C THR A 38 -9.48 17.03 43.48
N SER A 39 -10.25 17.19 42.40
CA SER A 39 -10.50 18.39 41.61
C SER A 39 -10.68 19.70 42.39
N THR A 40 -9.90 20.71 42.01
CA THR A 40 -10.35 22.11 41.94
C THR A 40 -9.90 22.68 40.60
N LEU A 41 -10.83 23.26 39.83
CA LEU A 41 -10.56 23.85 38.51
C LEU A 41 -9.68 25.11 38.64
N PRO A 42 -8.61 25.26 37.84
CA PRO A 42 -7.84 26.50 37.80
C PRO A 42 -8.59 27.60 37.01
N PRO A 43 -8.34 28.90 37.32
CA PRO A 43 -8.95 30.02 36.61
C PRO A 43 -8.49 30.10 35.14
N PRO A 44 -9.29 30.71 34.24
CA PRO A 44 -8.95 30.80 32.82
C PRO A 44 -7.70 31.66 32.58
N PRO A 45 -6.89 31.33 31.56
CA PRO A 45 -5.68 32.09 31.24
C PRO A 45 -6.02 33.48 30.67
N PRO A 46 -5.12 34.46 30.82
CA PRO A 46 -5.30 35.79 30.25
C PRO A 46 -5.26 35.76 28.70
N PRO A 47 -5.90 36.72 28.02
CA PRO A 47 -5.87 36.82 26.57
C PRO A 47 -4.45 37.11 26.06
N TRP A 48 -4.14 36.57 24.88
CA TRP A 48 -2.81 36.62 24.28
C TRP A 48 -2.47 38.05 23.83
N PRO A 49 -1.23 38.52 24.01
CA PRO A 49 -0.82 39.82 23.51
C PRO A 49 -0.80 39.84 21.98
N VAL A 50 -1.50 40.81 21.41
CA VAL A 50 -1.49 41.11 19.98
C VAL A 50 -0.16 41.79 19.65
N THR A 51 0.75 41.10 18.97
CA THR A 51 1.96 41.74 18.40
C THR A 51 1.60 42.54 17.15
N PRO A 52 2.17 43.75 16.95
CA PRO A 52 1.94 44.54 15.74
C PRO A 52 2.60 43.89 14.52
N SER A 53 1.99 44.13 13.35
CA SER A 53 2.43 43.64 12.03
C SER A 53 3.90 43.98 11.73
N PRO A 54 4.64 43.08 11.07
CA PRO A 54 5.99 43.39 10.60
C PRO A 54 5.98 44.41 9.46
N PRO A 55 7.08 45.18 9.28
CA PRO A 55 7.18 46.17 8.21
C PRO A 55 7.21 45.52 6.82
N THR A 56 6.58 46.19 5.86
CA THR A 56 6.58 45.88 4.42
C THR A 56 8.01 45.77 3.89
N VAL A 57 8.40 44.57 3.45
CA VAL A 57 9.63 44.34 2.69
C VAL A 57 9.40 44.80 1.24
N PRO A 58 10.35 45.52 0.60
CA PRO A 58 10.21 45.98 -0.79
C PRO A 58 10.04 44.79 -1.75
N GLN A 59 9.09 44.94 -2.67
CA GLN A 59 8.84 44.02 -3.78
C GLN A 59 10.10 43.90 -4.66
N ALA A 60 10.88 42.85 -4.44
CA ALA A 60 11.96 42.48 -5.33
C ALA A 60 11.37 41.98 -6.66
N ALA A 61 11.92 42.50 -7.77
CA ALA A 61 11.50 42.21 -9.12
C ALA A 61 11.45 40.70 -9.40
N THR A 62 10.34 40.28 -10.00
CA THR A 62 10.14 38.95 -10.58
C THR A 62 11.30 38.64 -11.53
N PRO A 63 12.05 37.53 -11.36
CA PRO A 63 12.83 37.01 -12.47
C PRO A 63 11.83 36.59 -13.54
N GLY A 64 11.84 37.30 -14.67
CA GLY A 64 10.96 37.03 -15.79
C GLY A 64 11.02 35.55 -16.14
N VAL A 65 9.89 34.86 -15.96
CA VAL A 65 9.66 33.56 -16.59
C VAL A 65 9.61 33.85 -18.08
N VAL A 66 10.74 33.65 -18.74
CA VAL A 66 10.78 33.55 -20.20
C VAL A 66 10.00 32.28 -20.52
N LEU A 67 8.72 32.45 -20.88
CA LEU A 67 7.95 31.46 -21.59
C LEU A 67 8.66 31.25 -22.94
N GLN A 68 9.59 30.31 -22.97
CA GLN A 68 10.13 29.83 -24.23
C GLN A 68 8.98 29.18 -25.02
N PRO A 69 8.92 29.38 -26.34
CA PRO A 69 7.87 28.79 -27.15
C PRO A 69 7.92 27.27 -26.99
N ARG A 70 6.73 26.67 -26.94
CA ARG A 70 6.49 25.23 -26.98
C ARG A 70 7.07 24.66 -28.28
N MET A 71 8.37 24.41 -28.28
CA MET A 71 9.05 23.63 -29.31
C MET A 71 9.00 22.17 -28.87
N GLU A 72 8.40 21.37 -29.76
CA GLU A 72 8.38 19.92 -29.76
C GLU A 72 9.72 19.35 -29.28
N ARG A 73 9.73 18.85 -28.04
CA ARG A 73 10.75 17.93 -27.59
C ARG A 73 10.16 16.54 -27.69
N THR A 74 10.42 15.90 -28.83
CA THR A 74 10.40 14.45 -28.95
C THR A 74 11.48 13.89 -28.02
N VAL A 75 11.15 13.76 -26.72
CA VAL A 75 12.01 13.05 -25.77
C VAL A 75 11.82 11.57 -26.02
N ALA A 76 12.85 10.93 -26.56
CA ALA A 76 12.97 9.47 -26.60
C ALA A 76 12.92 8.91 -25.17
N GLY A 77 11.73 8.70 -24.61
CA GLY A 77 11.61 8.32 -23.20
C GLY A 77 10.19 8.30 -22.65
N VAL A 78 9.31 9.21 -23.07
CA VAL A 78 7.92 9.24 -22.61
C VAL A 78 7.06 8.43 -23.56
N LEU A 79 6.27 7.49 -23.02
CA LEU A 79 5.34 6.70 -23.80
C LEU A 79 4.12 7.56 -24.13
N ASP A 80 3.64 7.51 -25.38
CA ASP A 80 2.38 8.17 -25.76
C ASP A 80 1.21 7.34 -25.25
N TRP A 81 0.70 7.71 -24.07
CA TRP A 81 -0.41 6.99 -23.46
C TRP A 81 -1.74 7.18 -24.19
N ALA A 82 -1.93 8.26 -24.95
CA ALA A 82 -3.13 8.42 -25.76
C ALA A 82 -3.16 7.36 -26.88
N LEU A 83 -1.99 7.08 -27.48
CA LEU A 83 -1.84 5.97 -28.41
C LEU A 83 -2.10 4.62 -27.74
N VAL A 84 -1.59 4.40 -26.53
CA VAL A 84 -1.85 3.15 -25.78
C VAL A 84 -3.34 2.95 -25.53
N ASP A 85 -4.06 3.99 -25.08
CA ASP A 85 -5.49 3.91 -24.78
C ASP A 85 -6.31 3.58 -26.04
N LEU A 86 -5.98 4.21 -27.18
CA LEU A 86 -6.59 3.93 -28.48
C LEU A 86 -6.32 2.49 -28.95
N LEU A 87 -5.08 2.02 -28.83
CA LEU A 87 -4.73 0.65 -29.22
C LEU A 87 -5.33 -0.40 -28.26
N ARG A 88 -5.52 -0.06 -26.99
CA ARG A 88 -6.15 -0.92 -25.98
C ARG A 88 -7.59 -1.25 -26.33
N GLU A 89 -8.35 -0.28 -26.82
CA GLU A 89 -9.71 -0.48 -27.32
C GLU A 89 -9.72 -1.49 -28.47
N ARG A 90 -8.88 -1.27 -29.49
CA ARG A 90 -8.76 -2.18 -30.65
C ARG A 90 -8.36 -3.60 -30.26
N VAL A 91 -7.37 -3.76 -29.36
CA VAL A 91 -6.96 -5.08 -28.86
C VAL A 91 -8.09 -5.75 -28.08
N SER A 92 -8.82 -4.99 -27.27
CA SER A 92 -9.95 -5.51 -26.50
C SER A 92 -11.07 -6.01 -27.40
N ASP A 93 -11.39 -5.28 -28.48
CA ASP A 93 -12.38 -5.67 -29.49
C ASP A 93 -11.95 -6.93 -30.26
N GLU A 94 -10.70 -6.99 -30.73
CA GLU A 94 -10.17 -8.17 -31.42
C GLU A 94 -10.16 -9.41 -30.51
N LEU A 95 -9.90 -9.25 -29.21
CA LEU A 95 -9.97 -10.34 -28.24
C LEU A 95 -11.41 -10.73 -27.88
N ALA A 96 -12.36 -9.79 -27.88
CA ALA A 96 -13.78 -10.07 -27.59
C ALA A 96 -14.45 -10.88 -28.71
N GLN A 97 -13.97 -10.78 -29.94
CA GLN A 97 -14.46 -11.55 -31.09
C GLN A 97 -13.99 -13.01 -31.09
N ARG A 98 -13.06 -13.38 -30.21
CA ARG A 98 -12.52 -14.74 -30.11
C ARG A 98 -13.13 -15.45 -28.90
N ASP A 99 -13.67 -16.64 -29.09
CA ASP A 99 -14.17 -17.47 -27.99
C ASP A 99 -12.99 -18.18 -27.31
N LEU A 100 -12.50 -17.62 -26.21
CA LEU A 100 -11.25 -18.01 -25.56
C LEU A 100 -11.45 -18.23 -24.06
N THR A 101 -10.73 -19.21 -23.52
CA THR A 101 -10.58 -19.34 -22.07
C THR A 101 -9.73 -18.17 -21.53
N LYS A 102 -9.84 -17.87 -20.24
CA LYS A 102 -9.05 -16.80 -19.60
C LYS A 102 -7.53 -17.02 -19.76
N ALA A 103 -7.06 -18.26 -19.68
CA ALA A 103 -5.64 -18.59 -19.81
C ALA A 103 -5.15 -18.40 -21.26
N ASP A 104 -5.94 -18.84 -22.23
CA ASP A 104 -5.61 -18.67 -23.66
C ASP A 104 -5.65 -17.19 -24.07
N ARG A 105 -6.49 -16.40 -23.41
CA ARG A 105 -6.65 -14.97 -23.68
C ARG A 105 -5.36 -14.17 -23.42
N GLU A 106 -4.59 -14.49 -22.38
CA GLU A 106 -3.30 -13.82 -22.11
C GLU A 106 -2.22 -14.21 -23.13
N VAL A 107 -2.14 -15.49 -23.48
CA VAL A 107 -1.15 -15.99 -24.45
C VAL A 107 -1.41 -15.40 -25.82
N LEU A 108 -2.65 -15.49 -26.32
CA LEU A 108 -3.07 -14.89 -27.59
C LEU A 108 -3.06 -13.37 -27.54
N GLY A 109 -3.25 -12.77 -26.36
CA GLY A 109 -3.16 -11.33 -26.16
C GLY A 109 -1.84 -10.74 -26.64
N ARG A 110 -0.72 -11.43 -26.38
CA ARG A 110 0.61 -10.99 -26.86
C ARG A 110 0.72 -11.00 -28.38
N GLU A 111 0.15 -12.01 -29.03
CA GLU A 111 0.12 -12.12 -30.48
C GLU A 111 -0.73 -11.01 -31.11
N VAL A 112 -1.96 -10.81 -30.60
CA VAL A 112 -2.86 -9.73 -31.05
C VAL A 112 -2.22 -8.36 -30.88
N ILE A 113 -1.57 -8.11 -29.73
CA ILE A 113 -0.83 -6.87 -29.49
C ILE A 113 0.27 -6.67 -30.54
N ALA A 114 1.05 -7.69 -30.85
CA ALA A 114 2.10 -7.61 -31.84
C ALA A 114 1.55 -7.31 -33.25
N GLU A 115 0.43 -7.95 -33.62
CA GLU A 115 -0.25 -7.71 -34.90
C GLU A 115 -0.78 -6.29 -35.03
N VAL A 116 -1.47 -5.80 -33.99
CA VAL A 116 -2.02 -4.44 -33.93
C VAL A 116 -0.90 -3.40 -34.02
N LEU A 117 0.19 -3.58 -33.26
CA LEU A 117 1.35 -2.67 -33.31
C LEU A 117 2.06 -2.70 -34.67
N ALA A 118 2.23 -3.87 -35.28
CA ALA A 118 2.82 -3.97 -36.61
C ALA A 118 1.95 -3.30 -37.69
N ARG A 119 0.62 -3.38 -37.56
CA ARG A 119 -0.33 -2.68 -38.42
C ARG A 119 -0.19 -1.16 -38.26
N GLU A 120 -0.19 -0.67 -37.03
CA GLU A 120 -0.08 0.76 -36.73
C GLU A 120 1.27 1.35 -37.18
N ALA A 121 2.38 0.64 -36.96
CA ALA A 121 3.72 1.07 -37.39
C ALA A 121 3.83 1.23 -38.92
N ARG A 122 3.18 0.33 -39.69
CA ARG A 122 3.11 0.42 -41.16
C ARG A 122 2.29 1.63 -41.61
N THR A 123 1.14 1.87 -40.96
CA THR A 123 0.29 3.04 -41.23
C THR A 123 1.03 4.35 -40.95
N ALA A 124 1.73 4.45 -39.81
CA ALA A 124 2.55 5.61 -39.45
C ALA A 124 3.60 5.91 -40.52
N THR A 125 4.33 4.89 -40.98
CA THR A 125 5.35 5.03 -42.02
C THR A 125 4.73 5.48 -43.36
N THR A 126 3.56 4.94 -43.72
CA THR A 126 2.84 5.31 -44.96
C THR A 126 2.35 6.76 -44.92
N ASN A 127 1.98 7.24 -43.73
CA ASN A 127 1.56 8.63 -43.49
C ASN A 127 2.74 9.61 -43.34
N GLY A 128 3.98 9.17 -43.62
CA GLY A 128 5.17 10.01 -43.55
C GLY A 128 5.68 10.29 -42.14
N GLN A 129 5.20 9.58 -41.11
CA GLN A 129 5.73 9.67 -39.76
C GLN A 129 7.04 8.89 -39.62
N ALA A 130 7.83 9.22 -38.59
CA ALA A 130 9.09 8.55 -38.31
C ALA A 130 8.88 7.06 -38.00
N THR A 131 9.75 6.21 -38.56
CA THR A 131 9.76 4.77 -38.27
C THR A 131 10.00 4.53 -36.78
N TRP A 132 9.15 3.70 -36.17
CA TRP A 132 9.29 3.35 -34.77
C TRP A 132 10.52 2.47 -34.53
N THR A 133 11.30 2.82 -33.51
CA THR A 133 12.43 1.99 -33.07
C THR A 133 11.93 0.70 -32.40
N MET A 134 12.72 -0.38 -32.44
CA MET A 134 12.39 -1.64 -31.75
C MET A 134 12.16 -1.42 -30.24
N ARG A 135 12.94 -0.53 -29.62
CA ARG A 135 12.77 -0.17 -28.20
C ARG A 135 11.42 0.51 -27.94
N HIS A 136 10.97 1.39 -28.83
CA HIS A 136 9.67 2.05 -28.69
C HIS A 136 8.53 1.05 -28.85
N GLN A 137 8.60 0.17 -29.86
CA GLN A 137 7.61 -0.88 -30.08
C GLN A 137 7.50 -1.84 -28.89
N SER A 138 8.64 -2.27 -28.33
CA SER A 138 8.65 -3.13 -27.14
C SER A 138 7.96 -2.45 -25.95
N ARG A 139 8.26 -1.18 -25.69
CA ARG A 139 7.63 -0.44 -24.58
C ARG A 139 6.13 -0.23 -24.78
N LEU A 140 5.68 -0.01 -26.02
CA LEU A 140 4.25 0.05 -26.34
C LEU A 140 3.58 -1.31 -26.14
N ALA A 141 4.23 -2.40 -26.54
CA ALA A 141 3.72 -3.75 -26.35
C ALA A 141 3.56 -4.09 -24.87
N ASP A 142 4.56 -3.77 -24.04
CA ASP A 142 4.50 -4.00 -22.59
C ASP A 142 3.37 -3.17 -21.94
N ALA A 143 3.31 -1.87 -22.24
CA ALA A 143 2.25 -1.01 -21.71
C ALA A 143 0.84 -1.42 -22.16
N LEU A 144 0.69 -1.86 -23.42
CA LEU A 144 -0.59 -2.34 -23.94
C LEU A 144 -0.99 -3.66 -23.29
N PHE A 145 -0.03 -4.57 -23.08
CA PHE A 145 -0.26 -5.80 -22.35
C PHE A 145 -0.69 -5.50 -20.91
N ASP A 146 0.01 -4.61 -20.22
CA ASP A 146 -0.32 -4.22 -18.86
C ASP A 146 -1.70 -3.54 -18.77
N ALA A 147 -2.08 -2.73 -19.77
CA ALA A 147 -3.38 -2.06 -19.82
C ALA A 147 -4.56 -2.99 -20.11
N VAL A 148 -4.33 -4.11 -20.81
CA VAL A 148 -5.37 -5.10 -21.14
C VAL A 148 -5.49 -6.18 -20.06
N PHE A 149 -4.36 -6.66 -19.54
CA PHE A 149 -4.31 -7.86 -18.70
C PHE A 149 -3.88 -7.62 -17.25
N ARG A 150 -3.32 -6.46 -16.94
CA ARG A 150 -2.78 -6.15 -15.61
C ARG A 150 -3.26 -4.79 -15.09
N MET A 151 -2.39 -4.09 -14.36
CA MET A 151 -2.72 -2.84 -13.67
C MET A 151 -2.36 -1.58 -14.49
N GLY A 152 -2.26 -1.70 -15.81
CA GLY A 152 -2.07 -0.57 -16.73
C GLY A 152 -0.93 0.35 -16.31
N ARG A 153 -1.21 1.64 -16.16
CA ARG A 153 -0.20 2.65 -15.77
C ARG A 153 0.32 2.47 -14.35
N LEU A 154 -0.36 1.69 -13.50
CA LEU A 154 0.10 1.37 -12.14
C LEU A 154 1.07 0.17 -12.14
N GLN A 155 1.09 -0.63 -13.21
CA GLN A 155 1.89 -1.86 -13.27
C GLN A 155 3.39 -1.63 -13.00
N PRO A 156 4.04 -0.59 -13.57
CA PRO A 156 5.46 -0.34 -13.28
C PRO A 156 5.76 -0.14 -11.79
N TYR A 157 4.84 0.46 -11.03
CA TYR A 157 5.01 0.65 -9.59
C TYR A 157 4.75 -0.64 -8.79
N LEU A 158 3.92 -1.54 -9.32
CA LEU A 158 3.69 -2.87 -8.75
C LEU A 158 4.81 -3.85 -9.08
N ASP A 159 5.55 -3.64 -10.15
CA ASP A 159 6.71 -4.46 -10.51
C ASP A 159 7.98 -4.01 -9.77
N ASP A 160 8.06 -2.75 -9.34
CA ASP A 160 9.17 -2.23 -8.54
C ASP A 160 9.08 -2.71 -7.08
N ASP A 161 9.94 -3.67 -6.73
CA ASP A 161 10.05 -4.26 -5.39
C ASP A 161 10.76 -3.35 -4.37
N THR A 162 11.34 -2.24 -4.82
CA THR A 162 11.94 -1.23 -3.95
C THR A 162 10.89 -0.33 -3.30
N LEU A 163 9.70 -0.23 -3.90
CA LEU A 163 8.58 0.57 -3.40
C LEU A 163 7.81 -0.13 -2.29
N GLU A 164 7.54 0.62 -1.20
CA GLU A 164 6.66 0.20 -0.13
C GLU A 164 5.26 0.80 -0.29
N ASN A 165 5.17 2.10 -0.59
CA ASN A 165 3.90 2.80 -0.76
C ASN A 165 3.86 3.58 -2.09
N VAL A 166 2.70 3.53 -2.75
CA VAL A 166 2.36 4.38 -3.89
C VAL A 166 1.15 5.21 -3.47
N ILE A 167 1.33 6.52 -3.38
CA ILE A 167 0.34 7.47 -2.86
C ILE A 167 -0.07 8.38 -4.01
N ILE A 168 -1.34 8.34 -4.39
CA ILE A 168 -1.90 9.02 -5.55
C ILE A 168 -3.02 9.94 -5.06
N SER A 169 -2.95 11.21 -5.42
CA SER A 169 -3.95 12.23 -5.07
C SER A 169 -4.45 12.94 -6.33
N GLY A 170 -5.43 12.35 -6.99
CA GLY A 170 -5.80 12.64 -8.36
C GLY A 170 -4.88 11.96 -9.38
N TYR A 171 -5.20 12.07 -10.66
CA TYR A 171 -4.51 11.31 -11.72
C TYR A 171 -3.03 11.64 -11.93
N ASP A 172 -2.58 12.83 -11.53
CA ASP A 172 -1.27 13.41 -11.88
C ASP A 172 -0.33 13.65 -10.69
N ASN A 173 -0.84 13.61 -9.45
CA ASN A 173 -0.01 13.77 -8.27
C ASN A 173 0.28 12.39 -7.64
N VAL A 174 1.44 11.84 -7.99
CA VAL A 174 1.91 10.52 -7.55
C VAL A 174 3.18 10.68 -6.74
N ILE A 175 3.17 10.13 -5.52
CA ILE A 175 4.31 10.06 -4.62
C ILE A 175 4.61 8.59 -4.35
N LEU A 176 5.87 8.21 -4.55
CA LEU A 176 6.39 6.88 -4.37
C LEU A 176 7.28 6.88 -3.12
N GLU A 177 6.97 6.02 -2.16
CA GLU A 177 7.79 5.81 -0.98
C GLU A 177 8.54 4.48 -1.11
N ARG A 178 9.87 4.55 -1.07
CA ARG A 178 10.75 3.38 -1.03
C ARG A 178 10.81 2.81 0.39
N ALA A 179 11.24 1.56 0.52
CA ALA A 179 11.36 0.93 1.85
C ALA A 179 12.41 1.57 2.77
N ASP A 180 13.28 2.43 2.26
CA ASP A 180 14.19 3.25 3.08
C ASP A 180 13.56 4.58 3.54
N GLY A 181 12.28 4.81 3.23
CA GLY A 181 11.53 6.03 3.52
C GLY A 181 11.74 7.15 2.50
N THR A 182 12.52 6.94 1.44
CA THR A 182 12.75 7.96 0.40
C THR A 182 11.48 8.22 -0.38
N LEU A 183 11.12 9.50 -0.53
CA LEU A 183 9.99 9.95 -1.33
C LEU A 183 10.45 10.42 -2.72
N VAL A 184 9.82 9.89 -3.77
CA VAL A 184 10.10 10.21 -5.17
C VAL A 184 8.79 10.57 -5.88
N LYS A 185 8.82 11.55 -6.78
CA LYS A 185 7.66 11.89 -7.60
C LYS A 185 7.49 10.86 -8.73
N GLY A 186 6.27 10.35 -8.89
CA GLY A 186 5.87 9.48 -10.00
C GLY A 186 5.28 10.25 -11.19
N GLU A 187 5.04 9.51 -12.27
CA GLU A 187 4.33 9.98 -13.46
C GLU A 187 2.81 9.84 -13.29
N PRO A 188 1.99 10.63 -14.02
CA PRO A 188 0.53 10.49 -14.02
C PRO A 188 0.04 9.08 -14.35
N VAL A 189 -1.00 8.64 -13.65
CA VAL A 189 -1.56 7.27 -13.73
C VAL A 189 -2.84 7.16 -14.57
N ALA A 190 -3.40 8.28 -15.01
CA ALA A 190 -4.51 8.35 -15.97
C ALA A 190 -4.44 9.66 -16.77
N ASN A 191 -5.45 9.98 -17.60
CA ASN A 191 -5.50 11.28 -18.30
C ASN A 191 -6.36 12.33 -17.56
N SER A 192 -7.25 11.88 -16.67
CA SER A 192 -8.15 12.70 -15.88
C SER A 192 -8.51 11.97 -14.57
N ASP A 193 -9.13 12.69 -13.64
CA ASP A 193 -9.63 12.06 -12.41
C ASP A 193 -10.79 11.09 -12.71
N GLU A 194 -11.63 11.42 -13.70
CA GLU A 194 -12.72 10.60 -14.19
C GLU A 194 -12.22 9.30 -14.85
N ASP A 195 -11.12 9.38 -15.60
CA ASP A 195 -10.45 8.22 -16.20
C ASP A 195 -9.88 7.31 -15.10
N LEU A 196 -9.27 7.87 -14.05
CA LEU A 196 -8.76 7.10 -12.92
C LEU A 196 -9.90 6.37 -12.19
N ILE A 197 -11.02 7.05 -11.93
CA ILE A 197 -12.19 6.43 -11.30
C ILE A 197 -12.74 5.31 -12.17
N SER A 198 -12.93 5.57 -13.47
CA SER A 198 -13.43 4.58 -14.44
C SER A 198 -12.51 3.36 -14.52
N TYR A 199 -11.20 3.60 -14.48
CA TYR A 199 -10.19 2.54 -14.44
C TYR A 199 -10.27 1.69 -13.17
N LEU A 200 -10.42 2.31 -11.99
CA LEU A 200 -10.57 1.60 -10.72
C LEU A 200 -11.86 0.76 -10.69
N GLN A 201 -12.96 1.28 -11.25
CA GLN A 201 -14.22 0.53 -11.41
C GLN A 201 -14.05 -0.69 -12.33
N PHE A 202 -13.35 -0.52 -13.44
CA PHE A 202 -13.00 -1.62 -14.34
C PHE A 202 -12.18 -2.69 -13.62
N VAL A 203 -11.10 -2.30 -12.92
CA VAL A 203 -10.26 -3.24 -12.17
C VAL A 203 -11.06 -3.96 -11.07
N ALA A 204 -11.92 -3.24 -10.33
CA ALA A 204 -12.72 -3.80 -9.24
C ALA A 204 -13.75 -4.84 -9.71
N SER A 205 -14.37 -4.62 -10.88
CA SER A 205 -15.36 -5.52 -11.46
C SER A 205 -14.74 -6.79 -12.08
N HIS A 206 -13.47 -6.74 -12.47
CA HIS A 206 -12.75 -7.86 -13.11
C HIS A 206 -11.93 -8.72 -12.15
N GLN A 207 -12.00 -8.46 -10.84
CA GLN A 207 -11.41 -9.33 -9.82
C GLN A 207 -12.13 -10.68 -9.74
N SER A 208 -11.45 -11.68 -9.16
CA SER A 208 -12.08 -12.98 -8.85
C SER A 208 -13.29 -12.83 -7.92
N ARG A 209 -13.28 -11.82 -7.06
CA ARG A 209 -14.41 -11.36 -6.24
C ARG A 209 -14.69 -9.91 -6.58
N PRO A 210 -15.67 -9.62 -7.45
CA PRO A 210 -16.00 -8.25 -7.83
C PRO A 210 -16.32 -7.38 -6.61
N ARG A 211 -15.80 -6.16 -6.61
CA ARG A 211 -16.11 -5.12 -5.61
C ARG A 211 -16.84 -3.96 -6.29
N GLN A 212 -17.74 -3.30 -5.56
CA GLN A 212 -18.36 -2.07 -6.04
C GLN A 212 -17.44 -0.88 -5.75
N PHE A 213 -17.48 0.12 -6.63
CA PHE A 213 -16.84 1.41 -6.40
C PHE A 213 -17.68 2.47 -7.11
N SER A 214 -18.49 3.21 -6.36
CA SER A 214 -19.50 4.13 -6.88
C SER A 214 -19.74 5.28 -5.90
N GLU A 215 -20.57 6.25 -6.27
CA GLU A 215 -20.97 7.31 -5.34
C GLU A 215 -21.56 6.78 -4.03
N THR A 216 -22.28 5.65 -4.07
CA THR A 216 -22.84 5.01 -2.87
C THR A 216 -21.80 4.20 -2.09
N ASP A 217 -20.85 3.57 -2.79
CA ASP A 217 -19.73 2.86 -2.20
C ASP A 217 -18.41 3.53 -2.57
N SER A 218 -18.14 4.63 -1.87
CA SER A 218 -17.03 5.56 -2.16
C SER A 218 -15.65 5.05 -1.78
N LYS A 219 -15.54 3.81 -1.29
CA LYS A 219 -14.29 3.20 -0.86
C LYS A 219 -14.08 1.87 -1.55
N LEU A 220 -12.88 1.65 -2.04
CA LEU A 220 -12.50 0.42 -2.71
C LEU A 220 -11.30 -0.18 -2.00
N HIS A 221 -11.41 -1.46 -1.65
CA HIS A 221 -10.34 -2.26 -1.08
C HIS A 221 -10.08 -3.47 -2.00
N LEU A 222 -8.84 -3.60 -2.48
CA LEU A 222 -8.42 -4.68 -3.36
C LEU A 222 -7.13 -5.34 -2.85
N ALA A 223 -7.12 -6.66 -2.79
CA ALA A 223 -5.88 -7.43 -2.72
C ALA A 223 -5.27 -7.51 -4.13
N LEU A 224 -4.00 -7.14 -4.25
CA LEU A 224 -3.25 -7.15 -5.51
C LEU A 224 -2.18 -8.26 -5.49
N PRO A 225 -1.66 -8.67 -6.67
CA PRO A 225 -0.49 -9.55 -6.74
C PRO A 225 0.71 -9.01 -5.95
N GLY A 226 1.60 -9.92 -5.53
CA GLY A 226 2.82 -9.52 -4.80
C GLY A 226 2.60 -9.04 -3.37
N ARG A 227 1.47 -9.41 -2.74
CA ARG A 227 1.10 -9.01 -1.36
C ARG A 227 0.98 -7.48 -1.22
N ALA A 228 0.59 -6.82 -2.30
CA ALA A 228 0.18 -5.45 -2.29
C ALA A 228 -1.33 -5.36 -2.01
N ARG A 229 -1.75 -4.28 -1.36
CA ARG A 229 -3.15 -3.93 -1.21
C ARG A 229 -3.37 -2.54 -1.76
N LEU A 230 -4.50 -2.34 -2.43
CA LEU A 230 -4.94 -1.06 -2.92
C LEU A 230 -6.15 -0.61 -2.10
N PHE A 231 -6.06 0.60 -1.60
CA PHE A 231 -7.19 1.37 -1.11
C PHE A 231 -7.44 2.52 -2.07
N ALA A 232 -8.70 2.75 -2.44
CA ALA A 232 -9.08 3.95 -3.16
C ALA A 232 -10.32 4.60 -2.53
N SER A 233 -10.43 5.91 -2.69
CA SER A 233 -11.62 6.68 -2.32
C SER A 233 -11.89 7.78 -3.33
N ALA A 234 -13.16 7.98 -3.66
CA ALA A 234 -13.61 9.03 -4.58
C ALA A 234 -14.97 9.58 -4.10
N TRP A 235 -15.44 10.69 -4.69
CA TRP A 235 -16.71 11.41 -4.38
C TRP A 235 -16.81 12.03 -2.97
N VAL A 236 -16.10 11.48 -1.99
CA VAL A 236 -15.98 12.01 -0.62
C VAL A 236 -14.66 12.74 -0.37
N THR A 237 -13.81 12.81 -1.40
CA THR A 237 -12.55 13.54 -1.44
C THR A 237 -12.58 14.54 -2.59
N SER A 238 -11.78 15.61 -2.51
CA SER A 238 -11.70 16.64 -3.55
C SER A 238 -11.18 16.11 -4.90
N ARG A 239 -10.35 15.06 -4.87
CA ARG A 239 -9.87 14.28 -6.02
C ARG A 239 -9.81 12.80 -5.64
N PRO A 240 -9.93 11.85 -6.57
CA PRO A 240 -9.78 10.42 -6.26
C PRO A 240 -8.42 10.16 -5.62
N THR A 241 -8.41 9.48 -4.48
CA THR A 241 -7.19 9.11 -3.76
C THR A 241 -6.96 7.62 -3.87
N VAL A 242 -5.74 7.21 -4.20
CA VAL A 242 -5.35 5.79 -4.25
C VAL A 242 -4.08 5.59 -3.43
N ILE A 243 -4.08 4.57 -2.58
CA ILE A 243 -2.94 4.16 -1.78
C ILE A 243 -2.69 2.69 -2.06
N ILE A 244 -1.53 2.38 -2.63
CA ILE A 244 -1.06 1.01 -2.77
C ILE A 244 0.03 0.78 -1.74
N ARG A 245 -0.10 -0.27 -0.94
CA ARG A 245 0.90 -0.64 0.06
C ARG A 245 1.35 -2.08 -0.14
N ARG A 246 2.66 -2.30 -0.25
CA ARG A 246 3.26 -3.63 -0.32
C ARG A 246 3.71 -4.08 1.07
N ASN A 247 3.33 -5.29 1.46
CA ASN A 247 3.85 -5.89 2.69
C ASN A 247 5.10 -6.75 2.41
N ARG A 248 6.28 -6.22 2.75
CA ARG A 248 7.58 -6.89 2.50
C ARG A 248 7.92 -7.97 3.52
N LEU A 249 7.38 -7.89 4.73
CA LEU A 249 7.70 -8.78 5.85
C LEU A 249 6.57 -9.77 6.14
N ALA A 250 6.01 -10.36 5.09
CA ALA A 250 4.89 -11.28 5.20
C ALA A 250 5.25 -12.65 5.81
N THR A 251 6.53 -13.02 5.84
CA THR A 251 7.03 -14.25 6.48
C THR A 251 7.86 -13.97 7.73
N ALA A 252 7.68 -12.81 8.35
CA ALA A 252 8.47 -12.40 9.50
C ALA A 252 8.32 -13.39 10.67
N ILE A 253 9.44 -13.77 11.26
CA ILE A 253 9.52 -14.52 12.52
C ILE A 253 10.15 -13.64 13.61
N LEU A 254 10.01 -13.99 14.89
CA LEU A 254 10.57 -13.18 15.98
C LEU A 254 12.08 -13.01 15.85
N ALA A 255 12.80 -14.02 15.36
CA ALA A 255 14.23 -13.95 15.09
C ALA A 255 14.59 -12.89 14.04
N ASP A 256 13.74 -12.66 13.04
CA ASP A 256 13.95 -11.60 12.03
C ASP A 256 13.83 -10.23 12.68
N LEU A 257 12.84 -10.03 13.56
CA LEU A 257 12.64 -8.77 14.27
C LEU A 257 13.80 -8.46 15.22
N VAL A 258 14.40 -9.50 15.82
CA VAL A 258 15.63 -9.36 16.60
C VAL A 258 16.81 -8.95 15.72
N ARG A 259 16.98 -9.60 14.56
CA ARG A 259 18.05 -9.27 13.61
C ARG A 259 17.93 -7.86 13.05
N LEU A 260 16.70 -7.36 12.88
CA LEU A 260 16.40 -5.99 12.47
C LEU A 260 16.54 -4.97 13.62
N GLY A 261 16.85 -5.42 14.86
CA GLY A 261 16.96 -4.56 16.04
C GLY A 261 15.63 -3.97 16.52
N SER A 262 14.50 -4.44 15.99
CA SER A 262 13.16 -3.99 16.39
C SER A 262 12.65 -4.68 17.67
N LEU A 263 13.30 -5.77 18.07
CA LEU A 263 12.95 -6.56 19.26
C LEU A 263 14.24 -7.06 19.95
N SER A 264 14.28 -7.11 21.28
CA SER A 264 15.38 -7.75 22.00
C SER A 264 15.22 -9.27 21.99
N SER A 265 16.33 -10.02 22.13
CA SER A 265 16.29 -11.48 22.27
C SER A 265 15.48 -11.92 23.50
N THR A 266 15.57 -11.18 24.60
CA THR A 266 14.78 -11.43 25.82
C THR A 266 13.29 -11.25 25.57
N ALA A 267 12.88 -10.15 24.92
CA ALA A 267 11.47 -9.91 24.59
C ALA A 267 10.94 -10.95 23.60
N ALA A 268 11.73 -11.34 22.60
CA ALA A 268 11.38 -12.42 21.68
C ALA A 268 11.16 -13.75 22.41
N SER A 269 12.05 -14.12 23.35
CA SER A 269 11.89 -15.33 24.15
C SER A 269 10.64 -15.29 25.03
N PHE A 270 10.36 -14.14 25.66
CA PHE A 270 9.16 -13.97 26.48
C PHE A 270 7.88 -14.09 25.64
N LEU A 271 7.83 -13.42 24.49
CA LEU A 271 6.67 -13.48 23.59
C LEU A 271 6.45 -14.87 23.01
N SER A 272 7.52 -15.57 22.62
CA SER A 272 7.46 -16.97 22.20
C SER A 272 6.87 -17.86 23.30
N ALA A 273 7.34 -17.71 24.54
CA ALA A 273 6.80 -18.45 25.68
C ALA A 273 5.32 -18.11 25.95
N ALA A 274 4.93 -16.83 25.85
CA ALA A 274 3.54 -16.39 26.04
C ALA A 274 2.60 -17.01 24.99
N VAL A 275 2.99 -17.00 23.71
CA VAL A 275 2.21 -17.61 22.62
C VAL A 275 2.11 -19.12 22.78
N ARG A 276 3.23 -19.81 23.05
CA ARG A 276 3.24 -21.26 23.27
C ARG A 276 2.46 -21.67 24.52
N GLY A 277 2.42 -20.79 25.52
CA GLY A 277 1.59 -20.89 26.72
C GLY A 277 0.11 -20.59 26.48
N ARG A 278 -0.30 -20.28 25.23
CA ARG A 278 -1.67 -19.96 24.83
C ARG A 278 -2.27 -18.74 25.53
N LEU A 279 -1.43 -17.77 25.88
CA LEU A 279 -1.91 -16.49 26.39
C LEU A 279 -2.53 -15.66 25.25
N SER A 280 -3.58 -14.90 25.57
CA SER A 280 -4.16 -13.93 24.66
C SER A 280 -3.24 -12.72 24.55
N VAL A 281 -2.77 -12.43 23.34
CA VAL A 281 -1.86 -11.31 23.06
C VAL A 281 -2.55 -10.31 22.14
N ILE A 282 -2.50 -9.02 22.52
CA ILE A 282 -2.95 -7.92 21.68
C ILE A 282 -1.72 -7.12 21.24
N VAL A 283 -1.59 -6.89 19.93
CA VAL A 283 -0.54 -6.04 19.36
C VAL A 283 -1.14 -4.68 19.02
N SER A 284 -0.64 -3.62 19.66
CA SER A 284 -1.12 -2.24 19.49
C SER A 284 0.01 -1.28 19.07
N GLY A 285 -0.36 -0.09 18.60
CA GLY A 285 0.57 0.92 18.09
C GLY A 285 -0.01 1.74 16.93
N ASP A 286 0.68 2.81 16.54
CA ASP A 286 0.23 3.72 15.48
C ASP A 286 0.20 3.04 14.09
N GLN A 287 -0.44 3.68 13.12
CA GLN A 287 -0.42 3.21 11.73
C GLN A 287 1.02 3.11 11.22
N GLY A 288 1.36 1.99 10.56
CA GLY A 288 2.68 1.77 9.97
C GLY A 288 3.77 1.27 10.93
N THR A 289 3.51 1.11 12.23
CA THR A 289 4.51 0.67 13.24
C THR A 289 4.83 -0.83 13.22
N GLY A 290 4.38 -1.58 12.21
CA GLY A 290 4.69 -3.01 12.09
C GLY A 290 3.80 -3.97 12.91
N LYS A 291 2.63 -3.51 13.40
CA LYS A 291 1.68 -4.37 14.14
C LYS A 291 1.39 -5.70 13.47
N THR A 292 1.00 -5.67 12.19
CA THR A 292 0.67 -6.90 11.45
C THR A 292 1.92 -7.77 11.26
N THR A 293 3.11 -7.16 11.13
CA THR A 293 4.38 -7.89 11.08
C THR A 293 4.68 -8.62 12.38
N MET A 294 4.50 -7.96 13.53
CA MET A 294 4.62 -8.58 14.85
C MET A 294 3.58 -9.69 15.03
N LEU A 295 2.32 -9.47 14.66
CA LEU A 295 1.28 -10.48 14.75
C LEU A 295 1.61 -11.74 13.94
N ARG A 296 2.18 -11.60 12.73
CA ARG A 296 2.66 -12.75 11.94
C ARG A 296 3.82 -13.47 12.63
N ALA A 297 4.78 -12.73 13.16
CA ALA A 297 5.91 -13.30 13.89
C ALA A 297 5.47 -14.07 15.14
N LEU A 298 4.47 -13.57 15.86
CA LEU A 298 3.85 -14.27 16.98
C LEU A 298 3.07 -15.49 16.51
N ALA A 299 2.28 -15.40 15.44
CA ALA A 299 1.55 -16.53 14.88
C ALA A 299 2.49 -17.69 14.51
N HIS A 300 3.68 -17.39 13.99
CA HIS A 300 4.71 -18.38 13.68
C HIS A 300 5.19 -19.18 14.90
N GLU A 301 5.05 -18.67 16.12
CA GLU A 301 5.40 -19.40 17.35
C GLU A 301 4.35 -20.45 17.75
N LEU A 302 3.17 -20.44 17.12
CA LEU A 302 2.18 -21.50 17.30
C LEU A 302 2.70 -22.81 16.68
N PRO A 303 2.51 -23.97 17.34
CA PRO A 303 2.89 -25.25 16.76
C PRO A 303 2.21 -25.51 15.40
N ALA A 304 2.94 -26.12 14.46
CA ALA A 304 2.48 -26.39 13.08
C ALA A 304 1.15 -27.16 12.96
N HIS A 305 0.82 -27.98 13.96
CA HIS A 305 -0.40 -28.82 13.99
C HIS A 305 -1.63 -28.10 14.57
N VAL A 306 -1.48 -26.88 15.10
CA VAL A 306 -2.60 -26.10 15.61
C VAL A 306 -3.44 -25.61 14.43
N GLN A 307 -4.76 -25.72 14.58
CA GLN A 307 -5.70 -25.14 13.62
C GLN A 307 -5.85 -23.65 13.92
N ILE A 308 -5.61 -22.83 12.90
CA ILE A 308 -5.64 -21.37 13.02
C ILE A 308 -6.83 -20.83 12.22
N GLY A 309 -7.57 -19.92 12.84
CA GLY A 309 -8.59 -19.12 12.19
C GLY A 309 -8.19 -17.66 12.13
N THR A 310 -8.19 -17.04 10.94
CA THR A 310 -7.98 -15.58 10.79
C THR A 310 -9.27 -14.91 10.32
N ILE A 311 -9.61 -13.77 10.91
CA ILE A 311 -10.76 -12.95 10.51
C ILE A 311 -10.20 -11.56 10.18
N GLU A 312 -10.25 -11.20 8.90
CA GLU A 312 -9.58 -10.01 8.38
C GLU A 312 -10.54 -9.23 7.49
N THR A 313 -10.42 -7.90 7.46
CA THR A 313 -11.17 -7.10 6.47
C THR A 313 -10.69 -7.42 5.05
N GLU A 314 -9.37 -7.44 4.89
CA GLU A 314 -8.66 -7.84 3.68
C GLU A 314 -7.56 -8.81 4.08
N PHE A 315 -7.25 -9.81 3.26
CA PHE A 315 -6.18 -10.75 3.58
C PHE A 315 -4.84 -10.01 3.71
N GLU A 316 -4.23 -10.13 4.87
CA GLU A 316 -2.92 -9.56 5.17
C GLU A 316 -2.01 -10.57 5.83
N LEU A 317 -2.52 -11.45 6.70
CA LEU A 317 -1.67 -12.35 7.47
C LEU A 317 -0.99 -13.40 6.59
N PHE A 318 -1.68 -13.89 5.56
CA PHE A 318 -1.17 -14.88 4.59
C PHE A 318 -0.48 -16.08 5.27
N LEU A 319 -0.99 -16.52 6.43
CA LEU A 319 -0.34 -17.58 7.21
C LEU A 319 -0.28 -18.89 6.44
N ARG A 320 -1.28 -19.13 5.58
CA ARG A 320 -1.33 -20.29 4.68
C ARG A 320 -0.13 -20.32 3.72
N ASP A 321 0.27 -19.17 3.20
CA ASP A 321 1.35 -19.05 2.21
C ASP A 321 2.75 -19.26 2.81
N THR A 322 2.86 -19.24 4.15
CA THR A 322 4.13 -19.48 4.85
C THR A 322 4.56 -20.95 4.84
N GLY A 323 3.62 -21.88 4.63
CA GLY A 323 3.86 -23.32 4.71
C GLY A 323 4.16 -23.88 6.11
N HIS A 324 4.15 -23.04 7.15
CA HIS A 324 4.48 -23.46 8.53
C HIS A 324 3.33 -24.18 9.24
N HIS A 325 2.10 -23.69 9.04
CA HIS A 325 0.91 -24.27 9.68
C HIS A 325 0.15 -25.18 8.70
N GLN A 326 -0.24 -26.36 9.17
CA GLN A 326 -0.91 -27.36 8.34
C GLN A 326 -2.39 -27.02 8.08
N VAL A 327 -3.04 -26.33 9.02
CA VAL A 327 -4.47 -26.02 8.95
C VAL A 327 -4.69 -24.54 9.27
N VAL A 328 -4.96 -23.75 8.22
CA VAL A 328 -5.29 -22.33 8.32
C VAL A 328 -6.62 -22.08 7.61
N HIS A 329 -7.58 -21.54 8.35
CA HIS A 329 -8.87 -21.08 7.85
C HIS A 329 -8.87 -19.55 7.81
N GLU A 330 -8.89 -18.97 6.62
CA GLU A 330 -8.82 -17.53 6.43
C GLU A 330 -10.22 -17.00 6.03
N TRP A 331 -10.80 -16.14 6.87
CA TRP A 331 -12.07 -15.46 6.62
C TRP A 331 -11.82 -13.99 6.31
N GLN A 332 -12.33 -13.56 5.17
CA GLN A 332 -12.29 -12.15 4.74
C GLN A 332 -13.68 -11.55 4.85
N ALA A 333 -13.76 -10.30 5.28
CA ALA A 333 -15.02 -9.56 5.27
C ALA A 333 -15.58 -9.43 3.83
N ASN A 334 -16.90 -9.61 3.71
CA ASN A 334 -17.64 -9.34 2.48
C ASN A 334 -18.76 -8.32 2.73
N PRO A 335 -18.42 -7.05 2.98
CA PRO A 335 -19.43 -5.99 3.10
C PRO A 335 -20.09 -5.81 1.72
N GLY A 336 -21.40 -6.06 1.62
CA GLY A 336 -22.13 -5.99 0.36
C GLY A 336 -23.08 -7.17 0.08
N THR A 337 -23.06 -8.22 0.91
CA THR A 337 -24.10 -9.26 0.91
C THR A 337 -24.89 -9.20 2.22
N GLY A 338 -25.73 -8.15 2.35
CA GLY A 338 -26.59 -7.93 3.52
C GLY A 338 -26.38 -6.57 4.17
#